data_AF-A0A838S0U9-F1
#
_entry.id   AF-A0A838S0U9-F1
#
_cell.length_a   1.000
_cell.length_b   1.000
_cell.length_c   1.000
_cell.angle_alpha   90.00
_cell.angle_beta   90.00
_cell.angle_gamma   90.00
#
_symmetry.space_group_name_H-M   'P 1'
#
loop_
_entity.id
_entity.type
_entity.pdbx_description
1 polymer ?
#
loop_
_entity_poly.entity_id
_entity_poly.type
_entity_poly.pdbx_seq_one_letter_code
_entity_poly.pdbx_strand_id
1 'polypeptide(L)' 'MRIEVLIVVIWLFSLNAFAQNIQSPDGKLLLAFGLTSEGEPTHQLSFKGKQVLQTSRLGIELKDQPALT' A
#
# COMPACT_ATOMS: atom_id res chain seq x y z
N MET A 1 -31.59 -18.34 2.01
CA MET A 1 -30.98 -17.85 3.27
C MET A 1 -29.59 -18.42 3.55
N ARG A 2 -29.29 -19.69 3.20
CA ARG A 2 -28.00 -20.33 3.57
C ARG A 2 -26.80 -19.93 2.69
N ILE A 3 -27.04 -19.63 1.40
CA ILE A 3 -25.98 -19.28 0.43
C ILE A 3 -25.77 -17.77 0.26
N GLU A 4 -26.84 -16.98 0.44
CA GLU A 4 -26.82 -15.51 0.46
C GLU A 4 -25.79 -14.99 1.49
N VAL A 5 -25.80 -15.57 2.70
CA VAL A 5 -24.87 -15.21 3.77
C VAL A 5 -23.43 -15.54 3.37
N LEU A 6 -23.19 -16.64 2.66
CA LEU A 6 -21.85 -17.02 2.19
C LEU A 6 -21.32 -16.02 1.15
N ILE A 7 -22.17 -15.57 0.23
CA ILE A 7 -21.80 -14.59 -0.80
C ILE A 7 -21.45 -13.24 -0.17
N VAL A 8 -22.23 -12.79 0.82
CA VAL A 8 -21.95 -11.56 1.58
C VAL A 8 -20.63 -11.66 2.34
N VAL A 9 -20.34 -12.80 2.97
CA VAL A 9 -19.06 -13.02 3.69
C VAL A 9 -17.87 -12.98 2.72
N ILE A 10 -17.98 -13.59 1.55
CA ILE A 10 -16.90 -13.59 0.54
C ILE A 10 -16.63 -12.16 0.03
N TRP A 11 -17.68 -11.37 -0.21
CA TRP A 11 -17.56 -9.97 -0.62
C TRP A 11 -16.88 -9.07 0.42
N LEU A 12 -17.13 -9.32 1.71
CA LEU A 12 -16.50 -8.57 2.79
C LEU A 12 -15.00 -8.87 2.92
N PHE A 13 -14.54 -10.06 2.53
CA PHE A 13 -13.12 -10.44 2.58
C PHE A 13 -12.29 -9.81 1.46
N SER A 14 -12.88 -9.51 0.30
CA SER A 14 -12.18 -8.96 -0.87
C SER A 14 -11.71 -7.50 -0.73
N LEU A 15 -12.09 -6.78 0.32
CA LEU A 15 -11.77 -5.35 0.48
C LEU A 15 -10.39 -5.07 1.12
N ASN A 16 -9.57 -6.08 1.34
CA ASN A 16 -8.26 -5.87 1.95
C ASN A 16 -7.19 -5.52 0.89
N ALA A 17 -7.14 -4.25 0.50
CA ALA A 17 -5.96 -3.68 -0.17
C ALA A 17 -4.82 -3.58 0.87
N PHE A 18 -4.15 -4.71 1.14
CA PHE A 18 -3.00 -4.72 2.02
C PHE A 18 -1.86 -3.93 1.37
N ALA A 19 -1.55 -2.78 1.96
CA ALA A 19 -0.23 -2.15 1.87
C ALA A 19 0.86 -3.21 2.08
N GLN A 20 1.57 -3.58 1.02
CA GLN A 20 2.58 -4.65 1.10
C GLN A 20 3.86 -4.08 1.69
N ASN A 21 4.22 -4.56 2.88
CA ASN A 21 5.52 -4.30 3.46
C ASN A 21 6.53 -5.28 2.84
N ILE A 22 7.57 -4.76 2.20
CA ILE A 22 8.66 -5.55 1.65
C ILE A 22 9.80 -5.54 2.67
N GLN A 23 10.25 -6.73 3.05
CA GLN A 23 11.36 -6.90 3.98
C GLN A 23 12.59 -7.45 3.25
N SER A 24 13.79 -6.99 3.61
CA SER A 24 15.02 -7.60 3.11
C SER A 24 15.15 -9.05 3.62
N PRO A 25 15.89 -9.93 2.91
CA PRO A 25 16.10 -11.32 3.34
C PRO A 25 16.67 -11.46 4.76
N ASP A 26 17.46 -10.48 5.21
CA ASP A 26 18.06 -10.45 6.55
C ASP A 26 17.17 -9.76 7.61
N GLY A 27 15.96 -9.34 7.23
CA GLY A 27 14.97 -8.74 8.12
C GLY A 27 15.25 -7.29 8.52
N LYS A 28 16.38 -6.70 8.13
CA LYS A 28 16.83 -5.40 8.65
C LYS A 28 16.21 -4.21 7.95
N LEU A 29 15.82 -4.33 6.69
CA LEU A 29 15.15 -3.28 5.93
C LEU A 29 13.67 -3.60 5.83
N LEU A 30 12.83 -2.60 6.10
CA LEU A 30 11.39 -2.65 5.89
C LEU A 30 10.99 -1.45 5.04
N LEU A 31 10.52 -1.73 3.83
CA LEU A 31 9.91 -0.78 2.91
C LEU A 31 8.40 -0.93 3.00
N ALA A 32 7.71 0.11 3.47
CA ALA A 32 6.25 0.12 3.54
C ALA A 32 5.69 0.99 2.42
N PHE A 33 4.79 0.42 1.63
CA PHE A 33 4.01 1.13 0.62
C PHE A 33 2.63 1.47 1.17
N GLY A 34 2.09 2.60 0.79
CA GLY A 34 0.73 3.00 1.17
C GLY A 34 0.14 3.99 0.18
N LEU A 35 -1.13 4.33 0.39
CA LEU A 35 -1.79 5.43 -0.34
C LEU A 35 -2.10 6.56 0.65
N THR A 36 -2.05 7.80 0.18
CA THR A 36 -2.65 8.92 0.91
C THR A 36 -4.18 8.80 0.92
N SER A 37 -4.86 9.64 1.71
CA SER A 37 -6.33 9.74 1.65
C SER A 37 -6.86 10.15 0.28
N GLU A 38 -6.03 10.80 -0.53
CA GLU A 38 -6.33 11.22 -1.91
C GLU A 38 -5.99 10.14 -2.94
N GLY A 39 -5.47 8.98 -2.50
CA GLY A 39 -5.13 7.86 -3.36
C GLY A 39 -3.72 7.93 -3.97
N GLU A 40 -2.90 8.92 -3.61
CA GLU A 40 -1.52 9.02 -4.13
C GLU A 40 -0.62 7.92 -3.53
N PRO A 41 0.18 7.20 -4.34
CA PRO A 41 1.13 6.22 -3.81
C PRO A 41 2.23 6.87 -2.95
N THR A 42 2.60 6.20 -1.87
CA THR A 42 3.63 6.64 -0.91
C THR A 42 4.53 5.49 -0.51
N HIS A 43 5.74 5.82 -0.04
CA HIS A 43 6.68 4.86 0.52
C HIS A 43 7.43 5.42 1.73
N GLN A 44 7.81 4.54 2.66
CA GLN A 44 8.74 4.83 3.75
C GLN A 44 9.72 3.67 3.94
N LEU A 45 10.93 3.96 4.44
CA LEU A 45 11.95 2.94 4.68
C LEU A 45 12.47 3.02 6.11
N SER A 46 12.51 1.85 6.76
CA SER A 46 13.13 1.67 8.07
C SER A 46 14.29 0.70 7.98
N PHE A 47 15.42 1.04 8.61
CA PHE A 47 16.56 0.15 8.80
C PHE A 47 16.73 -0.15 10.29
N LYS A 48 16.67 -1.42 10.67
CA LYS A 48 16.76 -1.91 12.06
C LYS A 48 15.79 -1.16 12.99
N GLY A 49 14.56 -0.93 12.52
CA GLY A 49 13.53 -0.20 13.27
C GLY A 49 13.72 1.32 13.34
N LYS A 50 14.79 1.88 12.78
CA LYS A 50 14.96 3.33 12.65
C LYS A 50 14.47 3.79 11.30
N GLN A 51 13.63 4.82 11.28
CA GLN A 51 13.20 5.45 10.03
C GLN A 51 14.40 6.11 9.36
N VAL A 52 14.75 5.65 8.16
CA VAL A 52 15.88 6.16 7.36
C VAL A 52 15.41 6.91 6.13
N LEU A 53 14.20 6.64 5.66
CA LEU A 53 13.50 7.41 4.65
C LEU A 53 12.11 7.79 5.17
N GLN A 54 11.83 9.08 5.19
CA GLN A 54 10.51 9.59 5.53
C GLN A 54 9.48 9.25 4.46
N THR A 55 8.20 9.30 4.83
CA THR A 55 7.09 9.09 3.91
C THR A 55 7.20 10.05 2.74
N SER A 56 7.32 9.50 1.54
CA SER A 56 7.50 10.26 0.30
C SER A 56 6.54 9.76 -0.77
N ARG A 57 5.99 10.69 -1.57
CA ARG A 57 5.09 10.37 -2.68
C ARG A 57 5.85 9.66 -3.80
N LEU A 58 5.20 8.67 -4.39
CA LEU A 58 5.69 7.91 -5.53
C LEU A 58 4.70 8.11 -6.69
N GLY A 59 5.19 8.58 -7.82
CA GLY A 59 4.35 8.89 -8.97
C GLY A 59 5.15 9.47 -10.12
N ILE A 60 4.50 9.60 -11.27
CA ILE A 60 5.06 10.21 -12.48
C ILE A 60 4.09 11.27 -12.96
N GLU A 61 4.61 12.46 -13.23
CA GLU A 61 3.84 13.52 -13.88
C GLU A 61 3.97 13.38 -15.40
N LEU A 62 2.82 13.39 -16.08
CA LEU A 62 2.76 13.38 -17.53
C LEU A 62 2.62 14.82 -18.02
N LYS A 63 3.40 15.19 -19.04
CA LYS A 63 3.28 16.49 -19.66
C LYS A 63 1.91 16.61 -20.34
N ASP A 64 1.21 17.70 -20.05
CA ASP A 64 -0.09 18.04 -20.63
C ASP A 64 -1.21 16.99 -20.39
N GLN A 65 -1.05 16.12 -19.39
CA GLN A 65 -2.01 15.08 -19.04
C GLN A 65 -2.16 14.93 -17.51
N PRO A 66 -3.30 14.40 -17.03
CA PRO A 66 -3.45 14.04 -15.61
C PRO A 66 -2.37 13.06 -15.16
N ALA A 67 -1.90 13.19 -13.92
CA ALA A 67 -1.00 12.22 -13.31
C ALA A 67 -1.67 10.84 -13.28
N LEU A 68 -0.85 9.78 -13.42
CA LEU A 68 -1.31 8.41 -13.27
C LEU A 68 -1.42 8.11 -11.76
N THR A 69 -2.62 8.23 -11.21
CA THR A 69 -2.99 7.79 -9.86
C THR A 69 -3.48 6.35 -9.88
#